data_AF-A0A9D3AMI5-F1
#
_entry.id   AF-A0A9D3AMI5-F1
#
_cell.length_a   1.000
_cell.length_b   1.000
_cell.length_c   1.000
_cell.angle_alpha   90.00
_cell.angle_beta   90.00
_cell.angle_gamma   90.00
#
_symmetry.space_group_name_H-M   'P 1'
#
loop_
_entity.id
_entity.type
_entity.pdbx_description
1 polymer ?
#
loop_
_entity_poly.entity_id
_entity_poly.type
_entity_poly.pdbx_seq_one_letter_code
_entity_poly.pdbx_strand_id
1 'polypeptide(L)'
;METTDYRAELEAVRQKAKDITKPRNDESFDILLEGMRCCIFIAKENHDKKEREWENAALVREFLFYAEPLEGFDHLLNHLYSAVSDMEKFVLNHPRLRVRFLRFFLLVVHRIEAKCDHEMSTSEYLLSEISDLERNIYYADNNKLEYISTSEHLKSDPIEWTQQWEEIIDEVDKKTYENLAGIPHGRGFCHTLWDEKTRILREEYGIEWHSPAVMNPDVKFD
;
A
#
# COMPACT_ATOMS: atom_id res chain seq x y z
N MET A 1 -29.09 9.07 -4.72
CA MET A 1 -27.70 9.41 -5.08
C MET A 1 -27.20 8.27 -5.94
N GLU A 2 -26.87 8.54 -7.20
CA GLU A 2 -26.16 7.56 -8.03
C GLU A 2 -24.83 7.25 -7.33
N THR A 3 -24.58 5.98 -7.04
CA THR A 3 -23.27 5.55 -6.52
C THR A 3 -22.31 5.62 -7.70
N THR A 4 -21.39 6.58 -7.68
CA THR A 4 -20.34 6.72 -8.68
C THR A 4 -19.52 5.43 -8.77
N ASP A 5 -19.40 4.85 -9.97
CA ASP A 5 -18.55 3.67 -10.23
C ASP A 5 -17.13 4.14 -10.53
N TYR A 6 -16.33 4.32 -9.47
CA TYR A 6 -14.95 4.76 -9.57
C TYR A 6 -14.06 3.79 -10.37
N ARG A 7 -14.43 2.51 -10.50
CA ARG A 7 -13.64 1.54 -11.26
C ARG A 7 -13.83 1.75 -12.76
N ALA A 8 -15.07 2.02 -13.19
CA ALA A 8 -15.35 2.40 -14.58
C ALA A 8 -14.69 3.74 -14.93
N GLU A 9 -14.72 4.71 -14.01
CA GLU A 9 -14.04 6.00 -14.17
C GLU A 9 -12.51 5.83 -14.28
N LEU A 10 -11.90 5.03 -13.40
CA LEU A 10 -10.47 4.75 -13.45
C LEU A 10 -10.06 4.13 -14.79
N GLU A 11 -10.86 3.21 -15.33
CA GLU A 11 -10.58 2.62 -16.64
C GLU A 11 -10.64 3.67 -17.76
N ALA A 12 -11.60 4.59 -17.72
CA ALA A 12 -11.65 5.70 -18.66
C ALA A 12 -10.45 6.65 -18.51
N VAL A 13 -10.01 6.93 -17.28
CA VAL A 13 -8.81 7.74 -16.99
C VAL A 13 -7.56 7.08 -17.55
N ARG A 14 -7.38 5.77 -17.34
CA ARG A 14 -6.24 5.00 -17.86
C ARG A 14 -6.08 5.17 -19.37
N GLN A 15 -7.17 5.12 -20.13
CA GLN A 15 -7.11 5.29 -21.58
C GLN A 15 -6.65 6.70 -21.98
N LYS A 16 -7.07 7.73 -21.23
CA LYS A 16 -6.71 9.13 -21.48
C LYS A 16 -5.30 9.49 -21.00
N ALA A 17 -4.83 8.85 -19.93
CA ALA A 17 -3.57 9.18 -19.27
C ALA A 17 -2.32 8.53 -19.89
N LYS A 18 -2.47 7.58 -20.84
CA LYS A 18 -1.36 6.79 -21.42
C LYS A 18 -0.15 7.61 -21.85
N ASP A 19 -0.38 8.79 -22.43
CA ASP A 19 0.66 9.63 -23.00
C ASP A 19 1.00 10.86 -22.13
N ILE A 20 0.37 10.98 -20.95
CA ILE A 20 0.56 12.12 -20.05
C ILE A 20 1.73 11.83 -19.11
N THR A 21 2.89 12.38 -19.44
CA THR A 21 4.09 12.33 -18.57
C THR A 21 4.21 13.56 -17.67
N LYS A 22 3.60 14.68 -18.07
CA LYS A 22 3.51 15.93 -17.33
C LYS A 22 2.29 16.70 -17.82
N PRO A 23 1.48 17.31 -16.93
CA PRO A 23 0.35 18.11 -17.38
C PRO A 23 0.84 19.36 -18.16
N ARG A 24 0.14 19.68 -19.24
CA ARG A 24 0.45 20.79 -20.18
C ARG A 24 -0.72 21.77 -20.33
N ASN A 25 -1.92 21.37 -19.95
CA ASN A 25 -3.16 22.12 -20.04
C ASN A 25 -4.15 21.63 -18.96
N ASP A 26 -5.25 22.35 -18.76
CA ASP A 26 -6.25 22.06 -17.72
C ASP A 26 -6.81 20.63 -17.85
N GLU A 27 -7.08 20.17 -19.07
CA GLU A 27 -7.54 18.80 -19.32
C GLU A 27 -6.57 17.74 -18.78
N SER A 28 -5.26 17.90 -19.00
CA SER A 28 -4.26 16.99 -18.48
C SER A 28 -4.10 17.05 -16.97
N PHE A 29 -4.38 18.21 -16.33
CA PHE A 29 -4.46 18.29 -14.87
C PHE A 29 -5.67 17.51 -14.36
N ASP A 30 -6.84 17.75 -14.94
CA ASP A 30 -8.09 17.10 -14.53
C ASP A 30 -8.00 15.57 -14.66
N ILE A 31 -7.39 15.06 -15.73
CA ILE A 31 -7.19 13.61 -15.92
C ILE A 31 -6.33 13.00 -14.80
N LEU A 32 -5.22 13.65 -14.44
CA LEU A 32 -4.32 13.14 -13.39
C LEU A 32 -4.97 13.24 -12.00
N LEU A 33 -5.64 14.36 -11.71
CA LEU A 33 -6.38 14.56 -10.46
C LEU A 33 -7.51 13.53 -10.31
N GLU A 34 -8.25 13.25 -11.38
CA GLU A 34 -9.29 12.24 -11.38
C GLU A 34 -8.71 10.82 -11.19
N GLY A 35 -7.56 10.52 -11.80
CA GLY A 35 -6.85 9.26 -11.59
C GLY A 35 -6.46 9.04 -10.13
N MET A 36 -5.85 10.04 -9.49
CA MET A 36 -5.54 9.99 -8.05
C MET A 36 -6.79 9.76 -7.21
N ARG A 37 -7.85 10.53 -7.49
CA ARG A 37 -9.13 10.46 -6.79
C ARG A 37 -9.73 9.06 -6.88
N CYS A 38 -9.80 8.50 -8.07
CA CYS A 38 -10.30 7.14 -8.30
C CYS A 38 -9.50 6.10 -7.51
N CYS A 39 -8.16 6.16 -7.54
CA CYS A 39 -7.31 5.25 -6.77
C CYS A 39 -7.63 5.29 -5.26
N ILE A 40 -7.78 6.48 -4.68
CA ILE A 40 -8.12 6.66 -3.27
C ILE A 40 -9.49 6.04 -2.95
N PHE A 41 -10.52 6.37 -3.73
CA PHE A 41 -11.87 5.88 -3.46
C PHE A 41 -11.99 4.37 -3.59
N ILE A 42 -11.33 3.76 -4.59
CA ILE A 42 -11.34 2.30 -4.76
C ILE A 42 -10.56 1.63 -3.63
N ALA A 43 -9.37 2.13 -3.28
CA ALA A 43 -8.57 1.54 -2.20
C ALA A 43 -9.29 1.60 -0.85
N LYS A 44 -9.98 2.73 -0.60
CA LYS A 44 -10.85 2.90 0.56
C LYS A 44 -12.03 1.94 0.55
N GLU A 45 -12.72 1.80 -0.58
CA GLU A 45 -13.84 0.87 -0.72
C GLU A 45 -13.39 -0.58 -0.44
N ASN A 46 -12.26 -1.01 -1.02
CA ASN A 46 -11.70 -2.33 -0.81
C ASN A 46 -11.42 -2.58 0.69
N HIS A 47 -10.81 -1.60 1.35
CA HIS A 47 -10.47 -1.69 2.77
C HIS A 47 -11.70 -1.69 3.69
N ASP A 48 -12.68 -0.83 3.41
CA ASP A 48 -13.90 -0.68 4.22
C ASP A 48 -14.79 -1.93 4.08
N LYS A 49 -14.84 -2.53 2.89
CA LYS A 49 -15.60 -3.76 2.63
C LYS A 49 -14.85 -5.04 2.99
N LYS A 50 -13.53 -4.97 3.23
CA LYS A 50 -12.66 -6.15 3.38
C LYS A 50 -12.73 -7.08 2.17
N GLU A 51 -12.82 -6.47 0.99
CA GLU A 51 -12.92 -7.16 -0.29
C GLU A 51 -11.85 -6.61 -1.22
N ARG A 52 -11.15 -7.49 -1.95
CA ARG A 52 -10.16 -7.08 -2.97
C ARG A 52 -9.02 -6.23 -2.42
N GLU A 53 -8.68 -6.37 -1.13
CA GLU A 53 -7.55 -5.62 -0.52
C GLU A 53 -6.21 -5.90 -1.23
N TRP A 54 -6.05 -7.06 -1.87
CA TRP A 54 -4.91 -7.40 -2.74
C TRP A 54 -4.75 -6.49 -3.96
N GLU A 55 -5.73 -5.66 -4.30
CA GLU A 55 -5.61 -4.68 -5.39
C GLU A 55 -4.98 -3.37 -4.93
N ASN A 56 -4.91 -3.14 -3.62
CA ASN A 56 -4.52 -1.84 -3.07
C ASN A 56 -3.06 -1.50 -3.37
N ALA A 57 -2.16 -2.47 -3.38
CA ALA A 57 -0.77 -2.24 -3.77
C ALA A 57 -0.67 -1.75 -5.24
N ALA A 58 -1.44 -2.35 -6.16
CA ALA A 58 -1.53 -1.90 -7.54
C ALA A 58 -2.13 -0.48 -7.65
N LEU A 59 -3.21 -0.20 -6.89
CA LEU A 59 -3.83 1.13 -6.84
C LEU A 59 -2.87 2.19 -6.29
N VAL A 60 -1.98 1.86 -5.35
CA VAL A 60 -0.95 2.79 -4.87
C VAL A 60 0.10 3.06 -5.93
N ARG A 61 0.55 2.04 -6.67
CA ARG A 61 1.48 2.26 -7.80
C ARG A 61 0.86 3.19 -8.85
N GLU A 62 -0.43 3.00 -9.13
CA GLU A 62 -1.19 3.82 -10.07
C GLU A 62 -1.43 5.24 -9.54
N PHE A 63 -1.75 5.38 -8.25
CA PHE A 63 -1.83 6.67 -7.58
C PHE A 63 -0.53 7.46 -7.73
N LEU A 64 0.63 6.83 -7.47
CA LEU A 64 1.93 7.47 -7.63
C LEU A 64 2.19 7.89 -9.08
N PHE A 65 1.78 7.07 -10.05
CA PHE A 65 1.87 7.43 -11.47
C PHE A 65 1.11 8.73 -11.79
N TYR A 66 -0.07 8.94 -11.20
CA TYR A 66 -0.84 10.17 -11.40
C TYR A 66 -0.32 11.35 -10.56
N ALA A 67 0.19 11.10 -9.35
CA ALA A 67 0.60 12.13 -8.40
C ALA A 67 1.99 12.72 -8.69
N GLU A 68 2.97 11.89 -9.10
CA GLU A 68 4.35 12.33 -9.34
C GLU A 68 4.46 13.49 -10.36
N PRO A 69 3.73 13.50 -11.49
CA PRO A 69 3.77 14.63 -12.42
C PRO A 69 3.18 15.94 -11.87
N LEU A 70 2.28 15.86 -10.89
CA LEU A 70 1.60 17.01 -10.29
C LEU A 70 2.44 17.69 -9.21
N GLU A 71 3.40 16.97 -8.62
CA GLU A 71 4.30 17.47 -7.58
C GLU A 71 4.96 18.79 -8.01
N GLY A 72 5.34 18.94 -9.28
CA GLY A 72 6.00 20.12 -9.85
C GLY A 72 5.23 21.44 -9.74
N PHE A 73 3.97 21.43 -9.29
CA PHE A 73 3.07 22.58 -9.31
C PHE A 73 2.66 23.03 -7.90
N ASP A 74 3.21 24.15 -7.45
CA ASP A 74 3.05 24.67 -6.09
C ASP A 74 1.59 24.84 -5.62
N HIS A 75 0.69 25.22 -6.53
CA HIS A 75 -0.72 25.43 -6.21
C HIS A 75 -1.48 24.13 -5.90
N LEU A 76 -0.88 22.97 -6.22
CA LEU A 76 -1.44 21.65 -5.94
C LEU A 76 -0.87 20.99 -4.68
N LEU A 77 0.14 21.56 -4.03
CA LEU A 77 0.83 20.91 -2.91
C LEU A 77 -0.11 20.54 -1.75
N ASN A 78 -1.05 21.41 -1.40
CA ASN A 78 -2.04 21.09 -0.35
C ASN A 78 -2.98 19.95 -0.76
N HIS A 79 -3.34 19.87 -2.05
CA HIS A 79 -4.16 18.80 -2.58
C HIS A 79 -3.39 17.47 -2.58
N LEU A 80 -2.13 17.49 -3.02
CA LEU A 80 -1.24 16.33 -2.97
C LEU A 80 -1.02 15.85 -1.54
N TYR A 81 -0.79 16.77 -0.59
CA TYR A 81 -0.64 16.41 0.82
C TYR A 81 -1.89 15.67 1.35
N SER A 82 -3.08 16.21 1.08
CA SER A 82 -4.34 15.54 1.47
C SER A 82 -4.48 14.16 0.82
N ALA A 83 -4.21 14.08 -0.48
CA ALA A 83 -4.38 12.85 -1.25
C ALA A 83 -3.39 11.75 -0.83
N VAL A 84 -2.13 12.11 -0.58
CA VAL A 84 -1.11 11.17 -0.10
C VAL A 84 -1.44 10.72 1.33
N SER A 85 -1.86 11.64 2.20
CA SER A 85 -2.33 11.29 3.56
C SER A 85 -3.49 10.29 3.53
N ASP A 86 -4.47 10.49 2.64
CA ASP A 86 -5.61 9.58 2.48
C ASP A 86 -5.19 8.17 1.99
N MET A 87 -4.17 8.12 1.13
CA MET A 87 -3.70 6.87 0.51
C MET A 87 -2.74 6.07 1.42
N GLU A 88 -2.10 6.73 2.38
CA GLU A 88 -1.00 6.20 3.18
C GLU A 88 -1.28 4.81 3.78
N LYS A 89 -2.47 4.62 4.36
CA LYS A 89 -2.85 3.40 5.08
C LYS A 89 -3.06 2.15 4.21
N PHE A 90 -3.01 2.28 2.88
CA PHE A 90 -3.34 1.18 1.96
C PHE A 90 -2.14 0.41 1.42
N VAL A 91 -0.91 0.83 1.75
CA VAL A 91 0.32 0.07 1.40
C VAL A 91 0.70 -0.85 2.54
N LEU A 92 0.02 -1.99 2.61
CA LEU A 92 0.33 -3.04 3.58
C LEU A 92 1.06 -4.19 2.86
N ASN A 93 1.93 -4.90 3.58
CA ASN A 93 2.65 -6.09 3.09
C ASN A 93 3.63 -5.87 1.91
N HIS A 94 3.89 -4.62 1.54
CA HIS A 94 4.84 -4.27 0.46
C HIS A 94 5.88 -3.24 0.95
N PRO A 95 6.91 -3.66 1.71
CA PRO A 95 7.90 -2.74 2.27
C PRO A 95 8.58 -1.83 1.25
N ARG A 96 8.96 -2.34 0.08
CA ARG A 96 9.62 -1.53 -0.96
C ARG A 96 8.65 -0.51 -1.57
N LEU A 97 7.40 -0.91 -1.79
CA LEU A 97 6.36 0.04 -2.24
C LEU A 97 6.06 1.10 -1.17
N ARG A 98 6.02 0.71 0.11
CA ARG A 98 5.82 1.61 1.26
C ARG A 98 6.92 2.66 1.31
N VAL A 99 8.18 2.26 1.19
CA VAL A 99 9.31 3.20 1.12
C VAL A 99 9.20 4.16 -0.07
N ARG A 100 8.88 3.67 -1.28
CA ARG A 100 8.67 4.55 -2.45
C ARG A 100 7.56 5.57 -2.17
N PHE A 101 6.44 5.11 -1.62
CA PHE A 101 5.30 5.97 -1.30
C PHE A 101 5.67 7.03 -0.26
N LEU A 102 6.31 6.64 0.85
CA LEU A 102 6.70 7.57 1.91
C LEU A 102 7.75 8.57 1.46
N ARG A 103 8.68 8.18 0.57
CA ARG A 103 9.63 9.12 -0.04
C ARG A 103 8.91 10.17 -0.88
N PHE A 104 7.86 9.79 -1.62
CA PHE A 104 7.02 10.76 -2.33
C PHE A 104 6.25 11.66 -1.34
N PHE A 105 5.71 11.10 -0.26
CA PHE A 105 5.05 11.90 0.78
C PHE A 105 6.01 12.92 1.40
N LEU A 106 7.21 12.48 1.79
CA LEU A 106 8.25 13.34 2.34
C LEU A 106 8.65 14.46 1.39
N LEU A 107 8.74 14.19 0.08
CA LEU A 107 8.98 15.21 -0.94
C LEU A 107 7.91 16.30 -0.93
N VAL A 108 6.62 15.91 -0.89
CA VAL A 108 5.50 16.87 -0.82
C VAL A 108 5.57 17.69 0.46
N VAL A 109 5.83 17.05 1.60
CA VAL A 109 5.97 17.70 2.92
C VAL A 109 7.10 18.73 2.90
N HIS A 110 8.30 18.35 2.48
CA HIS A 110 9.45 19.26 2.40
C HIS A 110 9.20 20.45 1.49
N ARG A 111 8.46 20.28 0.39
CA ARG A 111 8.08 21.41 -0.47
C ARG A 111 7.12 22.38 0.20
N ILE A 112 6.19 21.88 1.01
CA ILE A 112 5.31 22.73 1.80
C ILE A 112 6.11 23.47 2.87
N GLU A 113 6.99 22.77 3.60
CA GLU A 113 7.87 23.37 4.62
C GLU A 113 8.74 24.49 4.02
N ALA A 114 9.37 24.23 2.86
CA ALA A 114 10.19 25.22 2.15
C ALA A 114 9.39 26.46 1.70
N LYS A 115 8.09 26.33 1.44
CA LYS A 115 7.22 27.46 1.09
C LYS A 115 6.72 28.23 2.32
N CYS A 116 6.53 27.54 3.44
CA CYS A 116 5.99 28.11 4.67
C CYS A 116 7.08 28.59 5.64
N ASP A 117 8.36 28.32 5.35
CA ASP A 117 9.51 28.58 6.23
C ASP A 117 9.31 27.99 7.65
N HIS A 118 8.75 26.78 7.70
CA HIS A 118 8.41 26.09 8.94
C HIS A 118 8.53 24.57 8.78
N GLU A 119 9.27 23.93 9.68
CA GLU A 119 9.36 22.46 9.78
C GLU A 119 8.09 21.89 10.44
N MET A 120 7.55 20.82 9.85
CA MET A 120 6.41 20.09 10.35
C MET A 120 6.88 18.79 11.01
N SER A 121 6.26 18.39 12.12
CA SER A 121 6.54 17.09 12.77
C SER A 121 6.33 15.88 11.85
N THR A 122 5.56 16.06 10.76
CA THR A 122 5.31 15.02 9.76
C THR A 122 6.59 14.59 9.06
N SER A 123 7.52 15.50 8.74
CA SER A 123 8.76 15.12 8.04
C SER A 123 9.66 14.26 8.92
N GLU A 124 9.78 14.58 10.20
CA GLU A 124 10.52 13.77 11.18
C GLU A 124 9.95 12.35 11.31
N TYR A 125 8.62 12.23 11.41
CA TYR A 125 7.93 10.94 11.47
C TYR A 125 8.21 10.09 10.22
N LEU A 126 8.04 10.68 9.04
CA LEU A 126 8.26 10.00 7.76
C LEU A 126 9.72 9.54 7.60
N LEU A 127 10.69 10.38 7.98
CA LEU A 127 12.11 10.03 7.94
C LEU A 127 12.43 8.84 8.85
N SER A 128 11.88 8.83 10.07
CA SER A 128 12.06 7.71 11.00
C SER A 128 11.49 6.42 10.43
N GLU A 129 10.25 6.46 9.90
CA GLU A 129 9.60 5.28 9.34
C GLU A 129 10.35 4.74 8.11
N ILE A 130 10.77 5.63 7.19
CA ILE A 130 11.58 5.25 6.02
C ILE A 130 12.88 4.57 6.47
N SER A 131 13.58 5.13 7.46
CA SER A 131 14.83 4.57 7.97
C SER A 131 14.63 3.17 8.56
N ASP A 132 13.56 2.94 9.32
CA ASP A 132 13.26 1.63 9.89
C ASP A 132 12.90 0.59 8.82
N LEU A 133 12.09 0.99 7.83
CA LEU A 133 11.74 0.14 6.69
C LEU A 133 12.98 -0.23 5.87
N GLU A 134 13.81 0.75 5.52
CA GLU A 134 15.04 0.54 4.74
C GLU A 134 16.03 -0.37 5.45
N ARG A 135 16.16 -0.26 6.77
CA ARG A 135 16.99 -1.16 7.57
C ARG A 135 16.52 -2.61 7.44
N ASN A 136 15.22 -2.86 7.59
CA ASN A 136 14.67 -4.21 7.49
C ASN A 136 14.76 -4.77 6.06
N ILE A 137 14.49 -3.93 5.04
CA ILE A 137 14.69 -4.29 3.63
C ILE A 137 16.15 -4.66 3.36
N TYR A 138 17.11 -3.88 3.86
CA TYR A 138 18.53 -4.19 3.74
C TYR A 138 18.86 -5.56 4.32
N TYR A 139 18.35 -5.89 5.50
CA TYR A 139 18.57 -7.22 6.08
C TYR A 139 17.92 -8.33 5.25
N ALA A 140 16.70 -8.12 4.76
CA ALA A 140 16.02 -9.09 3.89
C ALA A 140 16.79 -9.34 2.58
N ASP A 141 17.23 -8.28 1.90
CA ASP A 141 18.00 -8.35 0.64
C ASP A 141 19.35 -9.03 0.81
N ASN A 142 19.89 -9.01 2.03
CA ASN A 142 21.16 -9.66 2.37
C ASN A 142 20.98 -11.02 3.05
N ASN A 143 19.77 -11.60 3.01
CA ASN A 143 19.42 -12.88 3.62
C ASN A 143 19.80 -12.97 5.12
N LYS A 144 19.60 -11.87 5.83
CA LYS A 144 19.89 -11.65 7.26
C LYS A 144 18.59 -11.51 8.06
N LEU A 145 17.66 -12.44 7.84
CA LEU A 145 16.30 -12.38 8.37
C LEU A 145 16.24 -12.29 9.90
N GLU A 146 17.24 -12.84 10.59
CA GLU A 146 17.39 -12.81 12.04
C GLU A 146 17.65 -11.40 12.62
N TYR A 147 18.04 -10.44 11.78
CA TYR A 147 18.28 -9.04 12.18
C TYR A 147 17.10 -8.12 11.87
N ILE A 148 16.03 -8.64 11.25
CA ILE A 148 14.83 -7.87 10.97
C ILE A 148 14.13 -7.53 12.28
N SER A 149 13.94 -6.24 12.52
CA SER A 149 13.22 -5.77 13.70
C SER A 149 11.72 -5.83 13.45
N THR A 150 11.00 -6.60 14.25
CA THR A 150 9.53 -6.59 14.28
C THR A 150 9.02 -5.68 15.39
N SER A 151 7.73 -5.38 15.39
CA SER A 151 7.09 -4.68 16.53
C SER A 151 7.28 -5.50 17.82
N GLU A 152 7.57 -4.81 18.93
CA GLU A 152 7.68 -5.43 20.26
C GLU A 152 6.37 -6.08 20.72
N HIS A 153 5.24 -5.58 20.22
CA HIS A 153 3.90 -6.01 20.65
C HIS A 153 3.27 -7.05 19.73
N LEU A 154 3.67 -7.06 18.46
CA LEU A 154 3.12 -7.99 17.46
C LEU A 154 4.19 -8.37 16.45
N LYS A 155 4.71 -9.58 16.58
CA LYS A 155 5.73 -10.14 15.70
C LYS A 155 5.10 -10.52 14.35
N SER A 156 5.86 -10.30 13.27
CA SER A 156 5.54 -10.80 11.93
C SER A 156 6.66 -11.71 11.45
N ASP A 157 6.37 -12.57 10.47
CA ASP A 157 7.40 -13.44 9.91
C ASP A 157 8.41 -12.59 9.12
N PRO A 158 9.73 -12.69 9.39
CA PRO A 158 10.77 -11.97 8.64
C PRO A 158 10.70 -12.17 7.12
N ILE A 159 10.13 -13.27 6.62
CA ILE A 159 10.00 -13.48 5.17
C ILE A 159 9.13 -12.41 4.50
N GLU A 160 8.23 -11.75 5.24
CA GLU A 160 7.33 -10.70 4.75
C GLU A 160 8.09 -9.45 4.25
N TRP A 161 9.39 -9.37 4.55
CA TRP A 161 10.28 -8.31 4.09
C TRP A 161 11.06 -8.65 2.83
N THR A 162 11.01 -9.91 2.39
CA THR A 162 11.76 -10.37 1.22
C THR A 162 11.13 -9.85 -0.07
N GLN A 163 11.95 -9.70 -1.10
CA GLN A 163 11.44 -9.34 -2.43
C GLN A 163 10.50 -10.42 -2.98
N GLN A 164 10.84 -11.71 -2.76
CA GLN A 164 10.01 -12.85 -3.18
C GLN A 164 8.59 -12.77 -2.61
N TRP A 165 8.44 -12.35 -1.36
CA TRP A 165 7.14 -12.14 -0.75
C TRP A 165 6.32 -11.07 -1.48
N GLU A 166 6.89 -9.88 -1.69
CA GLU A 166 6.21 -8.77 -2.38
C GLU A 166 5.80 -9.12 -3.83
N GLU A 167 6.53 -10.02 -4.48
CA GLU A 167 6.25 -10.45 -5.86
C GLU A 167 4.99 -11.34 -5.97
N ILE A 168 4.63 -12.04 -4.89
CA ILE A 168 3.56 -13.06 -4.93
C ILE A 168 2.36 -12.72 -4.05
N ILE A 169 2.50 -11.82 -3.07
CA ILE A 169 1.54 -11.72 -1.98
C ILE A 169 0.14 -11.30 -2.42
N ASP A 170 0.04 -10.40 -3.41
CA ASP A 170 -1.25 -9.99 -3.98
C ASP A 170 -1.96 -11.15 -4.68
N GLU A 171 -1.20 -12.01 -5.40
CA GLU A 171 -1.77 -13.20 -6.05
C GLU A 171 -2.19 -14.26 -5.03
N VAL A 172 -1.36 -14.48 -4.00
CA VAL A 172 -1.65 -15.40 -2.90
C VAL A 172 -2.91 -14.95 -2.15
N ASP A 173 -3.00 -13.66 -1.81
CA ASP A 173 -4.18 -13.11 -1.11
C ASP A 173 -5.42 -13.26 -1.98
N LYS A 174 -5.35 -12.91 -3.27
CA LYS A 174 -6.45 -13.12 -4.21
C LYS A 174 -6.93 -14.58 -4.23
N LYS A 175 -6.02 -15.55 -4.40
CA LYS A 175 -6.35 -16.98 -4.40
C LYS A 175 -6.95 -17.43 -3.08
N THR A 176 -6.42 -16.92 -1.96
CA THR A 176 -6.92 -17.22 -0.61
C THR A 176 -8.39 -16.79 -0.50
N TYR A 177 -8.72 -15.55 -0.87
CA TYR A 177 -10.10 -15.07 -0.84
C TYR A 177 -11.01 -15.81 -1.84
N GLU A 178 -10.51 -16.16 -3.02
CA GLU A 178 -11.27 -16.96 -4.00
C GLU A 178 -11.58 -18.37 -3.48
N ASN A 179 -10.63 -19.03 -2.82
CA ASN A 179 -10.83 -20.37 -2.25
C ASN A 179 -11.77 -20.37 -1.04
N LEU A 180 -11.80 -19.27 -0.29
CA LEU A 180 -12.69 -19.09 0.86
C LEU A 180 -14.02 -18.41 0.48
N ALA A 181 -14.29 -18.22 -0.81
CA ALA A 181 -15.52 -17.61 -1.28
C ALA A 181 -16.76 -18.38 -0.77
N GLY A 182 -17.65 -17.66 -0.10
CA GLY A 182 -18.87 -18.23 0.51
C GLY A 182 -18.70 -18.73 1.94
N ILE A 183 -17.50 -18.67 2.52
CA ILE A 183 -17.30 -18.94 3.95
C ILE A 183 -17.73 -17.70 4.76
N PRO A 184 -18.57 -17.84 5.80
CA PRO A 184 -18.98 -16.71 6.64
C PRO A 184 -17.79 -16.04 7.33
N HIS A 185 -17.70 -14.72 7.21
CA HIS A 185 -16.67 -13.90 7.87
C HIS A 185 -17.08 -13.61 9.32
N GLY A 186 -17.06 -14.66 10.15
CA GLY A 186 -17.40 -14.61 11.56
C GLY A 186 -16.19 -14.66 12.48
N ARG A 187 -16.48 -14.89 13.77
CA ARG A 187 -15.48 -15.14 14.82
C ARG A 187 -14.47 -16.22 14.39
N GLY A 188 -13.18 -15.91 14.43
CA GLY A 188 -12.08 -16.81 14.12
C GLY A 188 -11.79 -16.97 12.62
N PHE A 189 -12.44 -16.18 11.75
CA PHE A 189 -12.20 -16.24 10.30
C PHE A 189 -10.75 -15.93 9.93
N CYS A 190 -10.05 -15.10 10.73
CA CYS A 190 -8.63 -14.82 10.52
C CYS A 190 -7.75 -16.09 10.52
N HIS A 191 -8.07 -17.08 11.37
CA HIS A 191 -7.33 -18.35 11.41
C HIS A 191 -7.54 -19.15 10.14
N THR A 192 -8.79 -19.26 9.67
CA THR A 192 -9.11 -19.92 8.39
C THR A 192 -8.40 -19.24 7.21
N LEU A 193 -8.38 -17.90 7.20
CA LEU A 193 -7.67 -17.11 6.20
C LEU A 193 -6.17 -17.42 6.21
N TRP A 194 -5.55 -17.43 7.39
CA TRP A 194 -4.12 -17.67 7.53
C TRP A 194 -3.73 -19.11 7.22
N ASP A 195 -4.54 -20.09 7.59
CA ASP A 195 -4.29 -21.51 7.28
C ASP A 195 -4.28 -21.73 5.76
N GLU A 196 -5.27 -21.16 5.05
CA GLU A 196 -5.35 -21.27 3.60
C GLU A 196 -4.21 -20.53 2.90
N LYS A 197 -3.86 -19.32 3.37
CA LYS A 197 -2.70 -18.57 2.88
C LYS A 197 -1.40 -19.34 3.07
N THR A 198 -1.21 -19.95 4.24
CA THR A 198 -0.05 -20.81 4.55
C THR A 198 0.02 -22.00 3.60
N ARG A 199 -1.12 -22.66 3.35
CA ARG A 199 -1.21 -23.78 2.40
C ARG A 199 -0.79 -23.37 1.00
N ILE A 200 -1.33 -22.27 0.47
CA ILE A 200 -1.01 -21.77 -0.88
C ILE A 200 0.48 -21.42 -0.98
N LEU A 201 1.02 -20.66 -0.02
CA LEU A 201 2.44 -20.30 0.02
C LEU A 201 3.35 -21.52 -0.02
N ARG A 202 3.01 -22.56 0.75
CA ARG A 202 3.79 -23.79 0.82
C ARG A 202 3.69 -24.64 -0.44
N GLU A 203 2.47 -24.89 -0.91
CA GLU A 203 2.22 -25.84 -2.00
C GLU A 203 2.58 -25.28 -3.38
N GLU A 204 2.34 -23.99 -3.62
CA GLU A 204 2.56 -23.37 -4.94
C GLU A 204 3.91 -22.66 -5.05
N TYR A 205 4.43 -22.12 -3.95
CA TYR A 205 5.65 -21.29 -3.96
C TYR A 205 6.81 -21.88 -3.14
N GLY A 206 6.58 -22.96 -2.40
CA GLY A 206 7.61 -23.59 -1.55
C GLY A 206 8.06 -22.70 -0.38
N ILE A 207 7.21 -21.77 0.06
CA ILE A 207 7.50 -20.82 1.13
C ILE A 207 6.85 -21.32 2.42
N GLU A 208 7.67 -21.51 3.45
CA GLU A 208 7.21 -21.80 4.81
C GLU A 208 6.98 -20.46 5.53
N TRP A 209 5.72 -20.04 5.64
CA TRP A 209 5.30 -18.82 6.32
C TRP A 209 4.64 -19.14 7.66
N HIS A 210 5.01 -18.39 8.69
CA HIS A 210 4.41 -18.46 10.01
C HIS A 210 3.35 -17.38 10.16
N SER A 211 2.09 -17.80 10.34
CA SER A 211 0.97 -16.87 10.53
C SER A 211 1.12 -16.01 11.80
N PRO A 212 0.38 -14.90 11.91
CA PRO A 212 0.37 -14.08 13.13
C PRO A 212 0.08 -14.87 14.41
N ALA A 213 -0.81 -15.87 14.35
CA ALA A 213 -1.10 -16.76 15.49
C ALA A 213 0.10 -17.64 15.89
N VAL A 214 0.89 -18.11 14.93
CA VAL A 214 2.11 -18.89 15.19
C VAL A 214 3.22 -18.01 15.74
N MET A 215 3.38 -16.80 15.19
CA MET A 215 4.40 -15.84 15.63
C MET A 215 4.11 -15.24 17.02
N ASN A 216 2.83 -15.23 17.43
CA ASN A 216 2.36 -14.58 18.66
C ASN A 216 1.42 -15.51 19.45
N PRO A 217 1.93 -16.61 20.05
CA PRO A 217 1.11 -17.62 20.72
C PRO A 217 0.34 -17.09 21.94
N ASP A 218 0.80 -15.98 22.53
CA ASP A 218 0.18 -15.36 23.71
C ASP A 218 -0.92 -14.34 23.34
N VAL A 219 -1.11 -14.05 22.05
CA VAL A 219 -2.10 -13.09 21.55
C VAL A 219 -3.34 -13.85 21.07
N LYS A 220 -4.52 -13.41 21.53
CA LYS A 220 -5.80 -13.95 21.06
C LYS A 220 -6.25 -13.18 19.82
N PHE A 221 -6.12 -13.83 18.67
CA PHE A 221 -6.66 -13.34 17.41
C PHE A 221 -8.09 -13.87 17.19
N ASP A 222 -8.92 -13.02 16.61
CA ASP A 222 -10.31 -13.31 16.29
C ASP A 222 -10.70 -12.71 14.93
#